data_AF-A0A848XSK9-F1
#
_entry.id   AF-A0A848XSK9-F1
#
_cell.length_a   1.000
_cell.length_b   1.000
_cell.length_c   1.000
_cell.angle_alpha   90.00
_cell.angle_beta   90.00
_cell.angle_gamma   90.00
#
_symmetry.space_group_name_H-M   'P 1'
#
loop_
_entity.id
_entity.type
_entity.pdbx_description
1 polymer ?
#
loop_
_entity_poly.entity_id
_entity_poly.type
_entity_poly.pdbx_seq_one_letter_code
_entity_poly.pdbx_strand_id
1 'polypeptide(L)'
;MDTKRPTVPAAEEILGGYFPVLDHGFVALADYMGTDDSVERAARVSYGYGTRKVSRTRGLIRYLRRHLHTTPSEMVEFKFHCAMPMFVARQWIRHRTASVNEYSARYSLMPLLFHRPDETQFGLQSTVNNQGRALGTASHEVYAEAVRRWDAIRAQAADGYAWMVEENVAREIARIDLPLSTYTQWYWKIDLHNLLHFLTLRVDPHAQWEIQEYGRVMAGMVKRVAPLSFEAWLDYQVLGDKLSRAEIAALSRLVEVEDEELRARDGAALGTEELADLGLSNREMAELRAKLLPREAPDFELDLTTMRDAEEVAAEMYEAVPAPSE
;
A
#
# COMPACT_ATOMS: atom_id res chain seq x y z
N MET A 1 -20.30 24.44 -15.57
CA MET A 1 -21.02 23.27 -16.12
C MET A 1 -20.74 22.12 -15.20
N ASP A 2 -21.77 21.43 -14.72
CA ASP A 2 -21.58 20.22 -13.92
C ASP A 2 -21.01 19.10 -14.80
N THR A 3 -20.11 18.31 -14.22
CA THR A 3 -19.45 17.21 -14.92
C THR A 3 -20.45 16.12 -15.31
N LYS A 4 -20.26 15.52 -16.50
CA LYS A 4 -21.01 14.32 -16.93
C LYS A 4 -20.38 13.02 -16.42
N ARG A 5 -19.17 13.08 -15.86
CA ARG A 5 -18.47 11.92 -15.31
C ARG A 5 -19.11 11.55 -13.97
N PRO A 6 -19.18 10.25 -13.61
CA PRO A 6 -19.46 9.85 -12.24
C PRO A 6 -18.43 10.46 -11.29
N THR A 7 -18.90 11.08 -10.21
CA THR A 7 -18.05 11.61 -9.13
C THR A 7 -18.52 11.11 -7.77
N VAL A 8 -17.62 11.11 -6.79
CA VAL A 8 -17.92 10.84 -5.38
C VAL A 8 -17.53 12.05 -4.57
N PRO A 9 -18.44 12.71 -3.83
CA PRO A 9 -18.12 13.93 -3.08
C PRO A 9 -16.89 13.80 -2.17
N ALA A 10 -16.74 12.67 -1.49
CA ALA A 10 -15.59 12.40 -0.61
C ALA A 10 -14.25 12.24 -1.35
N ALA A 11 -14.29 11.82 -2.63
CA ALA A 11 -13.12 11.75 -3.49
C ALA A 11 -12.79 13.11 -4.09
N GLU A 12 -13.80 13.91 -4.46
CA GLU A 12 -13.61 15.28 -4.96
C GLU A 12 -12.93 16.18 -3.92
N GLU A 13 -13.21 15.98 -2.61
CA GLU A 13 -12.56 16.72 -1.51
C GLU A 13 -11.02 16.55 -1.50
N ILE A 14 -10.51 15.39 -1.93
CA ILE A 14 -9.08 15.06 -1.88
C ILE A 14 -8.41 15.10 -3.26
N LEU A 15 -9.18 15.36 -4.32
CA LEU A 15 -8.70 15.29 -5.69
C LEU A 15 -7.69 16.41 -5.95
N GLY A 16 -6.47 16.04 -6.32
CA GLY A 16 -5.35 16.98 -6.49
C GLY A 16 -4.66 17.41 -5.19
N GLY A 17 -5.15 16.97 -4.03
CA GLY A 17 -4.50 17.18 -2.74
C GLY A 17 -3.36 16.19 -2.49
N TYR A 18 -2.31 16.64 -1.80
CA TYR A 18 -1.10 15.87 -1.55
C TYR A 18 -1.02 15.48 -0.07
N PHE A 19 -1.01 14.17 0.20
CA PHE A 19 -0.85 13.66 1.56
C PHE A 19 0.62 13.31 1.81
N PRO A 20 1.28 13.90 2.81
CA PRO A 20 2.66 13.61 3.12
C PRO A 20 2.85 12.17 3.59
N VAL A 21 3.95 11.55 3.19
CA VAL A 21 4.33 10.19 3.58
C VAL A 21 5.83 10.15 3.83
N LEU A 22 6.25 9.61 4.98
CA LEU A 22 7.63 9.70 5.48
C LEU A 22 8.04 11.18 5.68
N ASP A 23 9.33 11.47 5.48
CA ASP A 23 9.95 12.78 5.71
C ASP A 23 9.83 13.76 4.54
N HIS A 24 9.82 13.27 3.30
CA HIS A 24 9.75 14.10 2.09
C HIS A 24 8.80 13.54 1.02
N GLY A 25 8.15 12.41 1.27
CA GLY A 25 7.31 11.73 0.30
C GLY A 25 5.88 12.24 0.31
N PHE A 26 5.12 11.78 -0.68
CA PHE A 26 3.69 12.03 -0.72
C PHE A 26 2.95 11.01 -1.59
N VAL A 27 1.63 10.97 -1.41
CA VAL A 27 0.67 10.40 -2.36
C VAL A 27 -0.40 11.45 -2.63
N ALA A 28 -0.68 11.71 -3.91
CA ALA A 28 -1.79 12.53 -4.36
C ALA A 28 -2.69 11.73 -5.30
N LEU A 29 -4.01 11.85 -5.11
CA LEU A 29 -4.98 11.35 -6.07
C LEU A 29 -5.08 12.35 -7.22
N ALA A 30 -4.39 12.09 -8.32
CA ALA A 30 -4.34 13.01 -9.46
C ALA A 30 -5.57 12.91 -10.37
N ASP A 31 -6.18 11.73 -10.48
CA ASP A 31 -7.44 11.51 -11.20
C ASP A 31 -8.04 10.16 -10.77
N TYR A 32 -9.35 9.99 -10.98
CA TYR A 32 -10.00 8.69 -10.89
C TYR A 32 -11.12 8.58 -11.93
N MET A 33 -11.38 7.35 -12.38
CA MET A 33 -12.48 7.05 -13.29
C MET A 33 -13.35 5.97 -12.69
N GLY A 34 -14.66 6.22 -12.63
CA GLY A 34 -15.62 5.26 -12.10
C GLY A 34 -15.74 5.29 -10.58
N THR A 35 -16.65 4.46 -10.09
CA THR A 35 -17.11 4.37 -8.69
C THR A 35 -17.65 2.95 -8.46
N ASP A 36 -18.13 2.62 -7.26
CA ASP A 36 -18.85 1.37 -7.00
C ASP A 36 -20.05 1.14 -7.95
N ASP A 37 -20.75 2.19 -8.36
CA ASP A 37 -21.83 2.10 -9.36
C ASP A 37 -21.31 1.67 -10.74
N SER A 38 -20.05 1.96 -11.04
CA SER A 38 -19.41 1.52 -12.29
C SER A 38 -19.11 0.03 -12.25
N VAL A 39 -18.70 -0.50 -11.10
CA VAL A 39 -18.55 -1.95 -10.86
C VAL A 39 -19.89 -2.67 -11.02
N GLU A 40 -20.95 -2.18 -10.37
CA GLU A 40 -22.28 -2.76 -10.50
C GLU A 40 -22.79 -2.72 -11.94
N ARG A 41 -22.68 -1.57 -12.62
CA ARG A 41 -23.11 -1.44 -14.02
C ARG A 41 -22.39 -2.43 -14.91
N ALA A 42 -21.06 -2.52 -14.80
CA ALA A 42 -20.26 -3.45 -15.59
C ALA A 42 -20.69 -4.91 -15.36
N ALA A 43 -20.93 -5.31 -14.10
CA ALA A 43 -21.40 -6.65 -13.77
C ALA A 43 -22.82 -6.95 -14.29
N ARG A 44 -23.70 -5.94 -14.32
CA ARG A 44 -25.10 -6.09 -14.75
C ARG A 44 -25.32 -5.96 -16.25
N VAL A 45 -24.33 -5.56 -17.04
CA VAL A 45 -24.42 -5.66 -18.52
C VAL A 45 -24.78 -7.10 -18.94
N SER A 46 -24.40 -8.09 -18.13
CA SER A 46 -24.77 -9.50 -18.30
C SER A 46 -26.26 -9.83 -18.04
N TYR A 47 -27.04 -8.96 -17.39
CA TYR A 47 -28.41 -9.27 -16.91
C TYR A 47 -29.50 -8.23 -17.27
N GLY A 48 -29.19 -7.20 -18.07
CA GLY A 48 -30.18 -6.19 -18.51
C GLY A 48 -30.56 -5.15 -17.44
N TYR A 49 -31.18 -4.04 -17.87
CA TYR A 49 -31.51 -2.90 -17.01
C TYR A 49 -32.67 -3.22 -16.05
N GLY A 50 -32.43 -3.10 -14.74
CA GLY A 50 -33.45 -3.18 -13.68
C GLY A 50 -33.33 -2.05 -12.67
N THR A 51 -34.40 -1.78 -11.91
CA THR A 51 -34.46 -0.68 -10.92
C THR A 51 -33.40 -0.82 -9.83
N ARG A 52 -32.75 0.30 -9.46
CA ARG A 52 -31.57 0.36 -8.57
C ARG A 52 -31.98 0.48 -7.10
N LYS A 53 -31.32 -0.26 -6.19
CA LYS A 53 -31.38 -0.03 -4.72
C LYS A 53 -29.98 -0.24 -4.16
N VAL A 54 -29.49 0.66 -3.30
CA VAL A 54 -28.13 0.64 -2.71
C VAL A 54 -27.81 -0.69 -1.99
N SER A 55 -28.78 -1.28 -1.29
CA SER A 55 -28.60 -2.60 -0.65
C SER A 55 -28.29 -3.73 -1.65
N ARG A 56 -28.80 -3.62 -2.88
CA ARG A 56 -28.51 -4.56 -3.97
C ARG A 56 -27.10 -4.36 -4.53
N THR A 57 -26.58 -3.12 -4.52
CA THR A 57 -25.22 -2.77 -4.96
C THR A 57 -24.17 -3.36 -4.02
N ARG A 58 -24.28 -3.12 -2.71
CA ARG A 58 -23.36 -3.68 -1.70
C ARG A 58 -23.32 -5.21 -1.77
N GLY A 59 -24.49 -5.85 -1.80
CA GLY A 59 -24.60 -7.30 -1.89
C GLY A 59 -23.92 -7.87 -3.14
N LEU A 60 -24.11 -7.23 -4.29
CA LEU A 60 -23.47 -7.62 -5.55
C LEU A 60 -21.95 -7.47 -5.50
N ILE A 61 -21.41 -6.32 -5.07
CA ILE A 61 -19.97 -6.09 -4.99
C ILE A 61 -19.30 -7.13 -4.09
N ARG A 62 -19.89 -7.38 -2.92
CA ARG A 62 -19.41 -8.43 -2.00
C ARG A 62 -19.46 -9.82 -2.63
N TYR A 63 -20.54 -10.14 -3.34
CA TYR A 63 -20.65 -11.40 -4.08
C TYR A 63 -19.53 -11.55 -5.12
N LEU A 64 -19.31 -10.52 -5.97
CA LEU A 64 -18.28 -10.52 -7.00
C LEU A 64 -16.90 -10.73 -6.39
N ARG A 65 -16.59 -10.00 -5.32
CA ARG A 65 -15.28 -10.09 -4.65
C ARG A 65 -15.02 -11.48 -4.08
N ARG A 66 -15.98 -12.04 -3.35
CA ARG A 66 -15.85 -13.35 -2.70
C ARG A 66 -15.75 -14.51 -3.70
N HIS A 67 -16.29 -14.35 -4.91
CA HIS A 67 -16.21 -15.33 -5.99
C HIS A 67 -15.12 -15.01 -7.03
N LEU A 68 -14.23 -14.05 -6.74
CA LEU A 68 -13.14 -13.65 -7.64
C LEU A 68 -13.62 -13.26 -9.04
N HIS A 69 -14.81 -12.68 -9.17
CA HIS A 69 -15.27 -12.01 -10.39
C HIS A 69 -14.67 -10.61 -10.44
N THR A 70 -13.43 -10.53 -10.90
CA THR A 70 -12.58 -9.32 -10.77
C THR A 70 -12.81 -8.28 -11.86
N THR A 71 -13.19 -8.70 -13.07
CA THR A 71 -13.29 -7.82 -14.25
C THR A 71 -14.23 -6.62 -14.08
N PRO A 72 -15.34 -6.66 -13.32
CA PRO A 72 -16.13 -5.45 -13.07
C PRO A 72 -15.39 -4.39 -12.26
N SER A 73 -14.47 -4.79 -11.36
CA SER A 73 -13.65 -3.85 -10.59
C SER A 73 -12.58 -3.18 -11.47
N GLU A 74 -12.12 -3.83 -12.54
CA GLU A 74 -11.14 -3.25 -13.47
C GLU A 74 -11.68 -2.01 -14.23
N MET A 75 -13.00 -1.76 -14.16
CA MET A 75 -13.66 -0.58 -14.75
C MET A 75 -13.53 0.69 -13.89
N VAL A 76 -12.93 0.59 -12.71
CA VAL A 76 -12.60 1.72 -11.85
C VAL A 76 -11.08 1.92 -11.88
N GLU A 77 -10.63 3.13 -12.19
CA GLU A 77 -9.20 3.45 -12.36
C GLU A 77 -8.78 4.59 -11.46
N PHE A 78 -7.54 4.53 -11.01
CA PHE A 78 -6.89 5.53 -10.18
C PHE A 78 -5.62 5.98 -10.88
N LYS A 79 -5.33 7.28 -10.78
CA LYS A 79 -4.06 7.86 -11.19
C LYS A 79 -3.48 8.61 -10.01
N PHE A 80 -2.33 8.19 -9.55
CA PHE A 80 -1.62 8.80 -8.44
C PHE A 80 -0.41 9.58 -8.93
N HIS A 81 -0.09 10.65 -8.24
CA HIS A 81 1.23 11.28 -8.27
C HIS A 81 1.91 10.98 -6.94
N CYS A 82 3.12 10.43 -6.96
CA CYS A 82 3.82 10.02 -5.74
C CYS A 82 5.27 10.49 -5.77
N ALA A 83 5.78 10.88 -4.61
CA ALA A 83 7.21 10.98 -4.34
C ALA A 83 7.60 9.92 -3.31
N MET A 84 8.62 9.12 -3.59
CA MET A 84 9.12 8.09 -2.67
C MET A 84 10.62 7.86 -2.80
N PRO A 85 11.27 7.23 -1.81
CA PRO A 85 12.67 6.80 -1.95
C PRO A 85 12.83 5.73 -3.04
N MET A 86 13.97 5.73 -3.75
CA MET A 86 14.23 4.75 -4.82
C MET A 86 14.12 3.29 -4.34
N PHE A 87 14.49 2.97 -3.09
CA PHE A 87 14.32 1.62 -2.56
C PHE A 87 12.85 1.20 -2.40
N VAL A 88 11.94 2.15 -2.15
CA VAL A 88 10.48 1.93 -2.13
C VAL A 88 9.97 1.75 -3.56
N ALA A 89 10.37 2.64 -4.47
CA ALA A 89 10.00 2.57 -5.89
C ALA A 89 10.35 1.20 -6.51
N ARG A 90 11.52 0.64 -6.18
CA ARG A 90 11.95 -0.70 -6.66
C ARG A 90 11.08 -1.87 -6.19
N GLN A 91 10.41 -1.75 -5.03
CA GLN A 91 9.44 -2.74 -4.56
C GLN A 91 8.09 -2.55 -5.23
N TRP A 92 7.71 -1.29 -5.43
CA TRP A 92 6.42 -0.91 -5.99
C TRP A 92 6.34 -1.21 -7.49
N ILE A 93 7.39 -0.96 -8.28
CA ILE A 93 7.42 -1.21 -9.73
C ILE A 93 7.26 -2.69 -10.11
N ARG A 94 7.35 -3.61 -9.14
CA ARG A 94 7.09 -5.05 -9.34
C ARG A 94 5.62 -5.36 -9.65
N HIS A 95 4.72 -4.41 -9.43
CA HIS A 95 3.30 -4.48 -9.74
C HIS A 95 3.04 -4.10 -11.21
N ARG A 96 3.23 -5.11 -12.08
CA ARG A 96 3.33 -4.96 -13.55
C ARG A 96 2.01 -4.60 -14.26
N THR A 97 0.87 -4.68 -13.59
CA THR A 97 -0.45 -4.37 -14.15
C THR A 97 -0.79 -2.88 -14.10
N ALA A 98 0.13 -2.04 -13.61
CA ALA A 98 0.01 -0.60 -13.63
C ALA A 98 0.74 0.04 -14.82
N SER A 99 0.36 1.27 -15.16
CA SER A 99 1.12 2.16 -16.05
C SER A 99 1.90 3.17 -15.22
N VAL A 100 3.21 3.31 -15.50
CA VAL A 100 4.11 4.14 -14.69
C VAL A 100 4.89 5.09 -15.58
N ASN A 101 5.03 6.35 -15.16
CA ASN A 101 5.96 7.31 -15.74
C ASN A 101 6.78 7.94 -14.63
N GLU A 102 8.07 7.60 -14.57
CA GLU A 102 8.98 8.05 -13.52
C GLU A 102 9.84 9.23 -13.98
N TYR A 103 10.13 10.11 -13.03
CA TYR A 103 11.10 11.18 -13.17
C TYR A 103 12.45 10.65 -13.68
N SER A 104 12.89 11.15 -14.83
CA SER A 104 14.13 10.70 -15.45
C SER A 104 15.30 11.59 -15.07
N ALA A 105 16.18 11.07 -14.20
CA ALA A 105 17.45 11.70 -13.87
C ALA A 105 18.47 11.75 -15.04
N ARG A 106 18.08 11.33 -16.24
CA ARG A 106 18.89 11.51 -17.48
C ARG A 106 18.62 12.87 -18.09
N TYR A 107 17.40 13.37 -17.95
CA TYR A 107 16.93 14.62 -18.53
C TYR A 107 16.89 15.75 -17.52
N SER A 108 16.75 15.44 -16.23
CA SER A 108 16.52 16.43 -15.19
C SER A 108 17.47 16.22 -14.01
N LEU A 109 17.70 17.28 -13.23
CA LEU A 109 18.54 17.22 -12.04
C LEU A 109 17.74 16.63 -10.87
N MET A 110 18.30 15.64 -10.18
CA MET A 110 17.63 15.03 -9.03
C MET A 110 17.49 16.01 -7.86
N PRO A 111 16.32 16.07 -7.20
CA PRO A 111 16.22 16.72 -5.91
C PRO A 111 17.06 15.94 -4.90
N LEU A 112 17.89 16.63 -4.11
CA LEU A 112 18.76 16.04 -3.10
C LEU A 112 18.03 15.81 -1.77
N LEU A 113 16.85 15.21 -1.86
CA LEU A 113 16.04 14.77 -0.72
C LEU A 113 16.36 13.31 -0.45
N PHE A 114 16.74 12.98 0.79
CA PHE A 114 17.15 11.64 1.19
C PHE A 114 16.32 11.16 2.38
N HIS A 115 15.66 10.02 2.24
CA HIS A 115 14.88 9.46 3.33
C HIS A 115 15.72 9.14 4.56
N ARG A 116 15.33 9.70 5.70
CA ARG A 116 15.83 9.37 7.03
C ARG A 116 14.67 8.85 7.88
N PRO A 117 14.69 7.58 8.33
CA PRO A 117 13.65 7.09 9.23
C PRO A 117 13.77 7.75 10.59
N ASP A 118 12.63 7.96 11.26
CA ASP A 118 12.60 8.38 12.65
C ASP A 118 13.21 7.33 13.58
N GLU A 119 13.65 7.74 14.77
CA GLU A 119 14.21 6.84 15.78
C GLU A 119 13.26 5.70 16.14
N THR A 120 11.96 5.98 16.17
CA THR A 120 10.89 5.00 16.45
C THR A 120 10.76 3.93 15.37
N GLN A 121 11.25 4.20 14.15
CA GLN A 121 11.25 3.30 13.02
C GLN A 121 12.62 2.66 12.76
N PHE A 122 13.63 3.02 13.54
CA PHE A 122 14.97 2.46 13.44
C PHE A 122 15.07 1.12 14.21
N GLY A 123 14.53 0.07 13.59
CA GLY A 123 14.50 -1.28 14.16
C GLY A 123 15.75 -2.12 13.87
N LEU A 124 16.07 -3.02 14.78
CA LEU A 124 17.09 -4.06 14.58
C LEU A 124 16.57 -5.18 13.65
N GLN A 125 17.44 -6.07 13.17
CA GLN A 125 17.05 -7.20 12.34
C GLN A 125 16.20 -8.22 13.13
N SER A 126 15.06 -8.65 12.57
CA SER A 126 14.27 -9.72 13.18
C SER A 126 14.97 -11.08 13.06
N THR A 127 14.90 -11.88 14.13
CA THR A 127 15.40 -13.26 14.20
C THR A 127 14.39 -14.29 13.71
N VAL A 128 13.13 -13.89 13.52
CA VAL A 128 12.02 -14.75 13.06
C VAL A 128 11.65 -14.42 11.61
N ASN A 129 11.68 -13.14 11.24
CA ASN A 129 11.46 -12.67 9.89
C ASN A 129 12.75 -12.07 9.32
N ASN A 130 13.53 -12.88 8.61
CA ASN A 130 14.80 -12.42 8.02
C ASN A 130 14.64 -11.29 6.98
N GLN A 131 13.42 -10.95 6.57
CA GLN A 131 13.13 -9.86 5.65
C GLN A 131 12.69 -8.56 6.35
N GLY A 132 12.53 -8.56 7.68
CA GLY A 132 11.93 -7.45 8.42
C GLY A 132 12.67 -7.04 9.69
N ARG A 133 12.19 -5.96 10.29
CA ARG A 133 12.66 -5.42 11.58
C ARG A 133 12.14 -6.28 12.74
N ALA A 134 12.94 -6.40 13.80
CA ALA A 134 12.52 -6.94 15.08
C ALA A 134 11.49 -5.99 15.74
N LEU A 135 10.75 -6.51 16.72
CA LEU A 135 9.94 -5.66 17.58
C LEU A 135 10.86 -4.81 18.47
N GLY A 136 10.71 -3.49 18.39
CA GLY A 136 11.52 -2.51 19.13
C GLY A 136 12.53 -1.75 18.27
N THR A 137 13.11 -0.70 18.86
CA THR A 137 14.10 0.18 18.22
C THR A 137 15.52 -0.18 18.68
N ALA A 138 16.52 0.22 17.89
CA ALA A 138 17.89 0.23 18.39
C ALA A 138 18.04 1.26 19.53
N SER A 139 19.18 1.23 20.21
CA SER A 139 19.49 2.26 21.21
C SER A 139 19.68 3.63 20.54
N HIS A 140 19.37 4.67 21.31
CA HIS A 140 19.58 6.06 20.89
C HIS A 140 21.00 6.32 20.38
N GLU A 141 22.02 5.76 21.05
CA GLU A 141 23.42 5.90 20.65
C GLU A 141 23.70 5.32 19.26
N VAL A 142 23.14 4.15 18.96
CA VAL A 142 23.30 3.52 17.64
C VAL A 142 22.54 4.31 16.57
N TYR A 143 21.34 4.81 16.89
CA TYR A 143 20.58 5.66 15.98
C TYR A 143 21.33 6.97 15.68
N ALA A 144 21.81 7.67 16.70
CA ALA A 144 22.57 8.92 16.55
C ALA A 144 23.84 8.72 15.71
N GLU A 145 24.57 7.62 15.91
CA GLU A 145 25.73 7.28 15.10
C GLU A 145 25.35 6.91 13.66
N ALA A 146 24.22 6.22 13.45
CA ALA A 146 23.70 5.93 12.11
C ALA A 146 23.35 7.22 11.35
N VAL A 147 22.66 8.16 12.00
CA VAL A 147 22.35 9.48 11.46
C VAL A 147 23.62 10.21 11.05
N ARG A 148 24.61 10.29 11.95
CA ARG A 148 25.91 10.93 11.65
C ARG A 148 26.60 10.33 10.42
N ARG A 149 26.56 8.99 10.28
CA ARG A 149 27.15 8.30 9.11
C ARG A 149 26.36 8.53 7.83
N TRP A 150 25.03 8.51 7.90
CA TRP A 150 24.19 8.79 6.75
C TRP A 150 24.38 10.21 6.26
N ASP A 151 24.39 11.20 7.15
CA ASP A 151 24.57 12.61 6.81
C ASP A 151 25.94 12.83 6.14
N ALA A 152 27.00 12.21 6.67
CA ALA A 152 28.34 12.30 6.07
C ALA A 152 28.39 11.71 4.64
N ILE A 153 27.82 10.52 4.42
CA ILE A 153 27.80 9.87 3.10
C ILE A 153 26.94 10.68 2.11
N ARG A 154 25.79 11.18 2.57
CA ARG A 154 24.86 11.96 1.75
C ARG A 154 25.46 13.30 1.35
N ALA A 155 26.13 13.99 2.27
CA ALA A 155 26.85 15.22 1.96
C ALA A 155 27.92 14.98 0.89
N GLN A 156 28.75 13.93 1.04
CA GLN A 156 29.76 13.59 0.04
C GLN A 156 29.15 13.24 -1.32
N ALA A 157 28.05 12.48 -1.35
CA ALA A 157 27.36 12.13 -2.59
C ALA A 157 26.71 13.37 -3.26
N ALA A 158 26.13 14.26 -2.46
CA ALA A 158 25.55 15.53 -2.90
C ALA A 158 26.63 16.45 -3.50
N ASP A 159 27.74 16.64 -2.80
CA ASP A 159 28.87 17.47 -3.25
C ASP A 159 29.47 16.91 -4.54
N GLY A 160 29.70 15.60 -4.61
CA GLY A 160 30.21 14.94 -5.81
C GLY A 160 29.26 15.06 -7.01
N TYR A 161 27.95 14.91 -6.78
CA TYR A 161 26.93 15.11 -7.80
C TYR A 161 26.89 16.56 -8.29
N ALA A 162 26.86 17.53 -7.37
CA ALA A 162 26.83 18.96 -7.69
C ALA A 162 28.07 19.37 -8.49
N TRP A 163 29.27 18.99 -8.03
CA TRP A 163 30.51 19.27 -8.74
C TRP A 163 30.51 18.68 -10.15
N MET A 164 30.08 17.43 -10.34
CA MET A 164 29.97 16.83 -11.68
C MET A 164 28.97 17.58 -12.59
N VAL A 165 27.87 18.08 -12.02
CA VAL A 165 26.90 18.91 -12.76
C VAL A 165 27.53 20.25 -13.18
N GLU A 166 28.30 20.89 -12.31
CA GLU A 166 29.04 22.13 -12.62
C GLU A 166 30.09 21.92 -13.72
N GLU A 167 30.79 20.77 -13.69
CA GLU A 167 31.76 20.38 -14.72
C GLU A 167 31.10 19.88 -16.02
N ASN A 168 29.78 20.05 -16.18
CA ASN A 168 29.01 19.60 -17.35
C ASN A 168 29.13 18.10 -17.67
N VAL A 169 29.37 17.27 -16.65
CA VAL A 169 29.27 15.80 -16.80
C VAL A 169 27.83 15.43 -17.13
N ALA A 170 27.65 14.46 -18.03
CA ALA A 170 26.32 13.99 -18.39
C ALA A 170 25.51 13.55 -17.16
N ARG A 171 24.28 14.08 -17.02
CA ARG A 171 23.41 13.83 -15.85
C ARG A 171 23.20 12.34 -15.55
N GLU A 172 23.13 11.52 -16.59
CA GLU A 172 22.97 10.07 -16.44
C GLU A 172 24.16 9.38 -15.76
N ILE A 173 25.35 9.98 -15.86
CA ILE A 173 26.60 9.54 -15.20
C ILE A 173 26.74 10.21 -13.83
N ALA A 174 26.50 11.52 -13.73
CA ALA A 174 26.67 12.25 -12.47
C ALA A 174 25.88 11.64 -11.30
N ARG A 175 24.68 11.14 -11.58
CA ARG A 175 23.76 10.60 -10.57
C ARG A 175 24.10 9.20 -10.03
N ILE A 176 25.05 8.46 -10.62
CA ILE A 176 25.16 7.00 -10.40
C ILE A 176 25.46 6.60 -8.96
N ASP A 177 26.12 7.49 -8.21
CA ASP A 177 26.49 7.28 -6.81
C ASP A 177 25.47 7.89 -5.83
N LEU A 178 24.35 8.44 -6.32
CA LEU A 178 23.26 8.86 -5.44
C LEU A 178 22.68 7.63 -4.71
N PRO A 179 22.53 7.69 -3.37
CA PRO A 179 22.10 6.54 -2.58
C PRO A 179 20.64 6.17 -2.86
N LEU A 180 20.27 4.91 -2.61
CA LEU A 180 18.89 4.42 -2.75
C LEU A 180 17.86 5.17 -1.89
N SER A 181 18.29 5.93 -0.89
CA SER A 181 17.44 6.80 -0.08
C SER A 181 16.99 8.07 -0.81
N THR A 182 17.57 8.42 -1.95
CA THR A 182 17.15 9.58 -2.74
C THR A 182 15.70 9.42 -3.19
N TYR A 183 14.93 10.50 -3.08
CA TYR A 183 13.55 10.53 -3.55
C TYR A 183 13.47 10.61 -5.08
N THR A 184 12.51 9.88 -5.63
CA THR A 184 12.06 9.93 -7.02
C THR A 184 10.57 10.27 -7.05
N GLN A 185 10.05 10.65 -8.21
CA GLN A 185 8.63 10.93 -8.40
C GLN A 185 8.08 10.15 -9.58
N TRP A 186 6.82 9.77 -9.52
CA TRP A 186 6.13 9.20 -10.68
C TRP A 186 4.65 9.49 -10.73
N TYR A 187 4.11 9.38 -11.94
CA TYR A 187 2.69 9.08 -12.11
C TYR A 187 2.50 7.56 -12.18
N TRP A 188 1.52 7.08 -11.42
CA TRP A 188 1.18 5.66 -11.32
C TRP A 188 -0.32 5.46 -11.53
N LYS A 189 -0.70 4.81 -12.62
CA LYS A 189 -2.11 4.53 -12.98
C LYS A 189 -2.41 3.05 -12.86
N ILE A 190 -3.49 2.70 -12.19
CA ILE A 190 -3.88 1.31 -11.93
C ILE A 190 -5.41 1.19 -11.78
N ASP A 191 -5.98 0.06 -12.18
CA ASP A 191 -7.37 -0.25 -11.91
C ASP A 191 -7.61 -0.75 -10.46
N LEU A 192 -8.85 -0.70 -10.00
CA LEU A 192 -9.22 -1.03 -8.62
C LEU A 192 -8.94 -2.49 -8.26
N HIS A 193 -9.07 -3.45 -9.19
CA HIS A 193 -8.75 -4.84 -8.87
C HIS A 193 -7.27 -4.99 -8.54
N ASN A 194 -6.41 -4.48 -9.43
CA ASN A 194 -4.97 -4.55 -9.27
C ASN A 194 -4.46 -3.66 -8.12
N LEU A 195 -5.10 -2.51 -7.87
CA LEU A 195 -4.80 -1.68 -6.70
C LEU A 195 -5.09 -2.39 -5.39
N LEU A 196 -6.23 -3.08 -5.29
CA LEU A 196 -6.54 -3.83 -4.08
C LEU A 196 -5.62 -5.04 -3.90
N HIS A 197 -5.12 -5.64 -4.98
CA HIS A 197 -4.04 -6.63 -4.91
C HIS A 197 -2.73 -6.01 -4.39
N PHE A 198 -2.34 -4.85 -4.92
CA PHE A 198 -1.21 -4.07 -4.42
C PHE A 198 -1.33 -3.81 -2.92
N LEU A 199 -2.48 -3.27 -2.48
CA LEU A 199 -2.74 -2.94 -1.09
C LEU A 199 -2.68 -4.19 -0.20
N THR A 200 -3.29 -5.31 -0.59
CA THR A 200 -3.17 -6.57 0.17
C THR A 200 -1.72 -6.98 0.42
N LEU A 201 -0.81 -6.75 -0.54
CA LEU A 201 0.60 -7.10 -0.39
C LEU A 201 1.44 -6.03 0.30
N ARG A 202 0.98 -4.77 0.31
CA ARG A 202 1.78 -3.62 0.75
C ARG A 202 1.35 -3.05 2.09
N VAL A 203 0.11 -3.25 2.53
CA VAL A 203 -0.33 -2.94 3.90
C VAL A 203 -0.16 -4.12 4.85
N ASP A 204 0.39 -5.23 4.35
CA ASP A 204 0.69 -6.43 5.14
C ASP A 204 1.89 -6.18 6.09
N PRO A 205 1.85 -6.66 7.34
CA PRO A 205 2.94 -6.47 8.30
C PRO A 205 4.30 -7.02 7.86
N HIS A 206 4.36 -7.96 6.91
CA HIS A 206 5.61 -8.49 6.37
C HIS A 206 6.24 -7.60 5.30
N ALA A 207 5.48 -6.66 4.72
CA ALA A 207 6.05 -5.68 3.81
C ALA A 207 7.00 -4.74 4.57
N GLN A 208 7.93 -4.09 3.87
CA GLN A 208 8.77 -3.09 4.50
C GLN A 208 7.91 -1.91 4.99
N TRP A 209 8.14 -1.42 6.21
CA TRP A 209 7.32 -0.37 6.83
C TRP A 209 7.11 0.84 5.92
N GLU A 210 8.16 1.31 5.24
CA GLU A 210 8.05 2.49 4.39
C GLU A 210 7.02 2.32 3.27
N ILE A 211 6.93 1.16 2.59
CA ILE A 211 5.90 0.94 1.55
C ILE A 211 4.51 0.69 2.16
N GLN A 212 4.43 0.26 3.42
CA GLN A 212 3.16 0.16 4.14
C GLN A 212 2.52 1.54 4.30
N GLU A 213 3.30 2.56 4.64
CA GLU A 213 2.77 3.92 4.85
C GLU A 213 2.18 4.51 3.57
N TYR A 214 2.83 4.30 2.40
CA TYR A 214 2.22 4.65 1.10
C TYR A 214 0.94 3.87 0.85
N GLY A 215 0.94 2.56 1.17
CA GLY A 215 -0.23 1.71 1.05
C GLY A 215 -1.41 2.19 1.91
N ARG A 216 -1.15 2.66 3.15
CA ARG A 216 -2.19 3.17 4.06
C ARG A 216 -2.90 4.39 3.50
N VAL A 217 -2.14 5.37 3.02
CA VAL A 217 -2.71 6.57 2.38
C VAL A 217 -3.50 6.18 1.13
N MET A 218 -2.97 5.30 0.28
CA MET A 218 -3.70 4.81 -0.89
C MET A 218 -4.98 4.06 -0.54
N ALA A 219 -4.98 3.25 0.52
CA ALA A 219 -6.17 2.57 1.02
C ALA A 219 -7.24 3.57 1.47
N GLY A 220 -6.84 4.65 2.15
CA GLY A 220 -7.73 5.75 2.49
C GLY A 220 -8.33 6.45 1.27
N MET A 221 -7.55 6.67 0.22
CA MET A 221 -8.05 7.21 -1.06
C MET A 221 -9.04 6.25 -1.74
N VAL A 222 -8.78 4.94 -1.71
CA VAL A 222 -9.71 3.92 -2.23
C VAL A 222 -11.03 3.95 -1.45
N LYS A 223 -10.98 4.09 -0.11
CA LYS A 223 -12.17 4.21 0.73
C LYS A 223 -13.05 5.40 0.32
N ARG A 224 -12.44 6.53 -0.07
CA ARG A 224 -13.14 7.74 -0.55
C ARG A 224 -13.76 7.56 -1.95
N VAL A 225 -13.09 6.83 -2.84
CA VAL A 225 -13.54 6.63 -4.25
C VAL A 225 -14.54 5.47 -4.41
N ALA A 226 -14.31 4.34 -3.73
CA ALA A 226 -15.08 3.11 -3.88
C ALA A 226 -15.31 2.45 -2.51
N PRO A 227 -16.11 3.08 -1.61
CA PRO A 227 -16.28 2.63 -0.22
C PRO A 227 -16.83 1.20 -0.09
N LEU A 228 -17.72 0.74 -0.98
CA LEU A 228 -18.27 -0.62 -0.91
C LEU A 228 -17.24 -1.66 -1.37
N SER A 229 -16.44 -1.33 -2.38
CA SER A 229 -15.33 -2.19 -2.81
C SER A 229 -14.21 -2.23 -1.77
N PHE A 230 -13.93 -1.10 -1.11
CA PHE A 230 -13.01 -1.02 0.03
C PHE A 230 -13.48 -1.89 1.20
N GLU A 231 -14.75 -1.76 1.60
CA GLU A 231 -15.35 -2.57 2.66
C GLU A 231 -15.24 -4.07 2.35
N ALA A 232 -15.54 -4.48 1.11
CA ALA A 232 -15.40 -5.88 0.70
C ALA A 232 -13.93 -6.35 0.71
N TRP A 233 -12.99 -5.49 0.33
CA TRP A 233 -11.55 -5.82 0.41
C TRP A 233 -11.08 -6.01 1.86
N LEU A 234 -11.48 -5.09 2.74
CA LEU A 234 -11.14 -5.14 4.16
C LEU A 234 -11.63 -6.46 4.78
N ASP A 235 -12.90 -6.79 4.58
CA ASP A 235 -13.51 -8.00 5.14
C ASP A 235 -12.91 -9.30 4.59
N TYR A 236 -12.64 -9.37 3.28
CA TYR A 236 -12.32 -10.64 2.62
C TYR A 236 -10.82 -10.88 2.40
N GLN A 237 -9.98 -9.85 2.51
CA GLN A 237 -8.55 -9.97 2.22
C GLN A 237 -7.62 -9.39 3.27
N VAL A 238 -8.06 -8.39 4.06
CA VAL A 238 -7.25 -7.84 5.15
C VAL A 238 -7.58 -8.55 6.46
N LEU A 239 -8.88 -8.68 6.74
CA LEU A 239 -9.40 -9.31 7.95
C LEU A 239 -9.84 -10.77 7.74
N GLY A 240 -9.88 -11.21 6.49
CA GLY A 240 -10.21 -12.59 6.13
C GLY A 240 -8.96 -13.41 5.82
N ASP A 241 -8.88 -14.63 6.35
CA ASP A 241 -7.86 -15.61 5.99
C ASP A 241 -8.42 -16.73 5.12
N LYS A 242 -7.55 -17.30 4.28
CA LYS A 242 -7.82 -18.58 3.62
C LYS A 242 -7.40 -19.72 4.54
N LEU A 243 -8.32 -20.66 4.73
CA LEU A 243 -8.06 -21.92 5.40
C LEU A 243 -7.78 -23.00 4.36
N SER A 244 -6.68 -23.71 4.53
CA SER A 244 -6.33 -24.91 3.78
C SER A 244 -7.29 -26.06 4.10
N ARG A 245 -7.26 -27.11 3.26
CA ARG A 245 -8.04 -28.34 3.50
C ARG A 245 -7.78 -28.91 4.90
N ALA A 246 -6.53 -28.93 5.35
CA ALA A 246 -6.16 -29.50 6.64
C ALA A 246 -6.64 -28.64 7.81
N GLU A 247 -6.57 -27.31 7.69
CA GLU A 247 -7.11 -26.37 8.68
C GLU A 247 -8.64 -26.47 8.79
N ILE A 248 -9.35 -26.61 7.66
CA ILE A 248 -10.80 -26.85 7.66
C ILE A 248 -11.12 -28.16 8.37
N ALA A 249 -10.39 -29.24 8.06
CA ALA A 249 -10.60 -30.54 8.70
C ALA A 249 -10.36 -30.48 10.23
N ALA A 250 -9.37 -29.70 10.67
CA ALA A 250 -9.13 -29.45 12.10
C ALA A 250 -10.32 -28.73 12.73
N LEU A 251 -10.80 -27.63 12.14
CA LEU A 251 -11.95 -26.89 12.67
C LEU A 251 -13.24 -27.71 12.70
N SER A 252 -13.47 -28.59 11.72
CA SER A 252 -14.63 -29.49 11.71
C SER A 252 -14.64 -30.53 12.85
N ARG A 253 -13.49 -30.78 13.49
CA ARG A 253 -13.41 -31.59 14.73
C ARG A 253 -13.76 -30.80 15.99
N LEU A 254 -13.82 -29.47 15.90
CA LEU A 254 -14.12 -28.57 17.02
C LEU A 254 -15.52 -27.96 16.92
N VAL A 255 -15.99 -27.70 15.70
CA VAL A 255 -17.26 -27.05 15.40
C VAL A 255 -18.15 -27.99 14.60
N GLU A 256 -19.43 -28.04 14.95
CA GLU A 256 -20.47 -28.74 14.20
C GLU A 256 -21.57 -27.80 13.74
N VAL A 257 -22.29 -28.22 12.70
CA VAL A 257 -23.45 -27.51 12.16
C VAL A 257 -24.68 -28.36 12.45
N GLU A 258 -25.58 -27.82 13.27
CA GLU A 258 -26.86 -28.45 13.63
C GLU A 258 -27.94 -27.39 13.51
N ASP A 259 -29.05 -27.67 12.82
CA ASP A 259 -30.16 -26.74 12.61
C ASP A 259 -29.76 -25.34 12.08
N GLU A 260 -28.81 -25.29 11.13
CA GLU A 260 -28.21 -24.04 10.58
C GLU A 260 -27.42 -23.20 11.61
N GLU A 261 -27.19 -23.73 12.82
CA GLU A 261 -26.37 -23.10 13.87
C GLU A 261 -24.97 -23.69 13.91
N LEU A 262 -23.97 -22.85 14.22
CA LEU A 262 -22.60 -23.30 14.52
C LEU A 262 -22.48 -23.56 16.02
N ARG A 263 -22.15 -24.80 16.40
CA ARG A 263 -21.99 -25.22 17.80
C ARG A 263 -20.58 -25.75 18.04
N ALA A 264 -20.01 -25.41 19.19
CA ALA A 264 -18.77 -26.04 19.65
C ALA A 264 -19.09 -27.45 20.16
N ARG A 265 -18.28 -28.43 19.78
CA ARG A 265 -18.37 -29.80 20.30
C ARG A 265 -17.87 -29.82 21.75
N ASP A 266 -18.66 -30.40 22.65
CA ASP A 266 -18.33 -30.41 24.07
C ASP A 266 -17.02 -31.18 24.36
N GLY A 267 -16.15 -30.57 25.17
CA GLY A 267 -14.83 -31.12 25.51
C GLY A 267 -13.82 -31.25 24.35
N ALA A 268 -14.13 -30.76 23.14
CA ALA A 268 -13.26 -30.93 21.99
C ALA A 268 -12.03 -29.99 22.06
N ALA A 269 -10.85 -30.58 21.95
CA ALA A 269 -9.58 -29.88 21.80
C ALA A 269 -8.69 -30.65 20.81
N LEU A 270 -7.85 -29.94 20.07
CA LEU A 270 -6.85 -30.54 19.19
C LEU A 270 -5.46 -30.11 19.66
N GLY A 271 -4.64 -31.09 20.02
CA GLY A 271 -3.23 -30.90 20.32
C GLY A 271 -2.37 -30.95 19.06
N THR A 272 -1.05 -30.89 19.28
CA THR A 272 -0.06 -30.93 18.20
C THR A 272 -0.10 -32.25 17.44
N GLU A 273 -0.34 -33.38 18.12
CA GLU A 273 -0.36 -34.71 17.50
C GLU A 273 -1.57 -34.85 16.56
N GLU A 274 -2.77 -34.46 16.99
CA GLU A 274 -3.96 -34.54 16.15
C GLU A 274 -3.91 -33.59 14.94
N LEU A 275 -3.27 -32.43 15.09
CA LEU A 275 -3.02 -31.51 13.97
C LEU A 275 -1.97 -32.07 13.00
N ALA A 276 -0.95 -32.76 13.51
CA ALA A 276 0.05 -33.42 12.68
C ALA A 276 -0.56 -34.56 11.85
N ASP A 277 -1.46 -35.34 12.45
CA ASP A 277 -2.20 -36.42 11.78
C ASP A 277 -3.10 -35.89 10.65
N LEU A 278 -3.55 -34.64 10.75
CA LEU A 278 -4.30 -33.95 9.69
C LEU A 278 -3.39 -33.39 8.58
N GLY A 279 -2.07 -33.48 8.74
CA GLY A 279 -1.06 -33.08 7.77
C GLY A 279 -0.56 -31.65 7.92
N LEU A 280 -0.82 -30.97 9.05
CA LEU A 280 -0.23 -29.66 9.31
C LEU A 280 1.21 -29.81 9.79
N SER A 281 2.13 -29.03 9.24
CA SER A 281 3.47 -28.83 9.81
C SER A 281 3.43 -27.93 11.05
N ASN A 282 4.49 -27.94 11.88
CA ASN A 282 4.60 -27.06 13.05
C ASN A 282 4.37 -25.57 12.71
N ARG A 283 4.82 -25.14 11.53
CA ARG A 283 4.62 -23.77 11.04
C ARG A 283 3.15 -23.52 10.71
N GLU A 284 2.51 -24.40 9.94
CA GLU A 284 1.09 -24.27 9.58
C GLU A 284 0.18 -24.33 10.81
N MET A 285 0.53 -25.12 11.84
CA MET A 285 -0.20 -25.10 13.11
C MET A 285 -0.10 -23.75 13.83
N ALA A 286 1.07 -23.12 13.80
CA ALA A 286 1.24 -21.78 14.38
C ALA A 286 0.47 -20.72 13.57
N GLU A 287 0.49 -20.82 12.25
CA GLU A 287 -0.28 -19.96 11.35
C GLU A 287 -1.80 -20.14 11.58
N LEU A 288 -2.32 -21.37 11.68
CA LEU A 288 -3.72 -21.63 12.02
C LEU A 288 -4.12 -20.96 13.33
N ARG A 289 -3.33 -21.13 14.39
CA ARG A 289 -3.60 -20.46 15.67
C ARG A 289 -3.62 -18.93 15.52
N ALA A 290 -2.69 -18.36 14.76
CA ALA A 290 -2.65 -16.92 14.51
C ALA A 290 -3.86 -16.42 13.68
N LYS A 291 -4.38 -17.23 12.75
CA LYS A 291 -5.61 -16.90 11.97
C LYS A 291 -6.87 -16.86 12.85
N LEU A 292 -6.90 -17.62 13.94
CA LEU A 292 -8.05 -17.70 14.85
C LEU A 292 -8.03 -16.64 15.96
N LEU A 293 -6.93 -15.92 16.14
CA LEU A 293 -6.87 -14.82 17.09
C LEU A 293 -7.65 -13.61 16.56
N PRO A 294 -8.35 -12.85 17.44
CA PRO A 294 -8.99 -11.61 17.05
C PRO A 294 -8.01 -10.65 16.37
N ARG A 295 -8.44 -10.00 15.30
CA ARG A 295 -7.68 -8.97 14.59
C ARG A 295 -8.38 -7.62 14.73
N GLU A 296 -7.60 -6.60 14.99
CA GLU A 296 -8.08 -5.23 14.89
C GLU A 296 -8.05 -4.78 13.43
N ALA A 297 -9.10 -4.07 13.01
CA ALA A 297 -9.13 -3.45 11.70
C ALA A 297 -8.06 -2.35 11.64
N PRO A 298 -7.14 -2.38 10.65
CA PRO A 298 -6.21 -1.27 10.48
C PRO A 298 -6.99 0.00 10.17
N ASP A 299 -6.59 1.10 10.80
CA ASP A 299 -7.10 2.41 10.43
C ASP A 299 -6.45 2.87 9.12
N PHE A 300 -7.31 3.26 8.19
CA PHE A 300 -6.97 3.77 6.86
C PHE A 300 -7.60 5.15 6.63
N GLU A 301 -8.10 5.81 7.67
CA GLU A 301 -8.60 7.17 7.53
C GLU A 301 -7.50 8.14 7.09
N LEU A 302 -7.86 9.05 6.20
CA LEU A 302 -7.00 10.14 5.78
C LEU A 302 -7.15 11.30 6.77
N ASP A 303 -6.05 11.75 7.34
CA ASP A 303 -6.01 13.01 8.06
C ASP A 303 -5.99 14.18 7.07
N LEU A 304 -7.16 14.73 6.81
CA LEU A 304 -7.35 15.85 5.89
C LEU A 304 -6.61 17.12 6.32
N THR A 305 -6.25 17.25 7.60
CA THR A 305 -5.50 18.43 8.09
C THR A 305 -4.05 18.42 7.63
N THR A 306 -3.54 17.28 7.17
CA THR A 306 -2.18 17.13 6.62
C THR A 306 -2.12 17.32 5.11
N MET A 307 -3.28 17.47 4.44
CA MET A 307 -3.35 17.61 3.00
C MET A 307 -2.73 18.95 2.57
N ARG A 308 -1.76 18.88 1.65
CA ARG A 308 -1.02 20.03 1.11
C ARG A 308 -1.43 20.37 -0.31
N ASP A 309 -1.25 21.62 -0.68
CA ASP A 309 -1.49 22.12 -2.04
C ASP A 309 -0.37 21.72 -3.00
N ALA A 310 -0.72 21.49 -4.26
CA ALA A 310 0.21 21.07 -5.30
C ALA A 310 1.35 22.07 -5.52
N GLU A 311 1.06 23.37 -5.42
CA GLU A 311 2.05 24.45 -5.60
C GLU A 311 3.10 24.46 -4.49
N GLU A 312 2.68 24.23 -3.25
CA GLU A 312 3.58 24.17 -2.08
C GLU A 312 4.54 22.98 -2.19
N VAL A 313 4.00 21.80 -2.51
CA VAL A 313 4.81 20.59 -2.69
C VAL A 313 5.77 20.73 -3.88
N ALA A 314 5.33 21.34 -4.97
CA ALA A 314 6.18 21.59 -6.12
C ALA A 314 7.33 22.56 -5.81
N ALA A 315 7.08 23.61 -5.02
CA ALA A 315 8.10 24.55 -4.59
C ALA A 315 9.17 23.87 -3.74
N GLU A 316 8.79 23.09 -2.72
CA GLU A 316 9.72 22.34 -1.87
C GLU A 316 10.60 21.37 -2.70
N MET A 317 9.98 20.64 -3.63
CA MET A 317 10.69 19.72 -4.50
C MET A 317 11.66 20.45 -5.45
N TYR A 318 11.32 21.64 -5.90
CA TYR A 318 12.17 22.46 -6.76
C TYR A 318 13.36 23.07 -6.01
N GLU A 319 13.14 23.56 -4.79
CA GLU A 319 14.20 24.10 -3.93
C GLU A 319 15.28 23.06 -3.59
N ALA A 320 14.92 21.78 -3.55
CA ALA A 320 15.85 20.69 -3.31
C ALA A 320 16.71 20.30 -4.53
N VAL A 321 16.43 20.85 -5.71
CA VAL A 321 17.23 20.59 -6.92
C VAL A 321 18.49 21.48 -6.89
N PRO A 322 19.69 20.94 -7.11
CA PRO A 322 20.90 21.74 -7.18
C PRO A 322 20.79 22.80 -8.28
N ALA A 323 20.95 24.07 -7.92
CA ALA A 323 21.05 25.14 -8.90
C ALA A 323 22.42 25.05 -9.61
N PRO A 324 22.49 25.20 -10.94
CA PRO A 324 23.76 25.50 -11.59
C PRO A 324 24.29 26.82 -11.01
N SER A 325 25.58 26.88 -10.69
CA SER A 325 26.25 28.15 -10.43
C SER A 325 26.09 29.05 -11.67
N GLU A 326 25.58 30.28 -11.49
CA GLU A 326 25.39 31.28 -12.56
C GLU A 326 26.70 31.70 -13.25
#